data_AF-A0A3R9RUN6-F1
#
_entry.id   AF-A0A3R9RUN6-F1
#
_cell.length_a   1.000
_cell.length_b   1.000
_cell.length_c   1.000
_cell.angle_alpha   90.00
_cell.angle_beta   90.00
_cell.angle_gamma   90.00
#
_symmetry.space_group_name_H-M   'P 1'
#
loop_
_entity.id
_entity.type
_entity.pdbx_description
1 polymer ?
#
loop_
_entity_poly.entity_id
_entity_poly.type
_entity_poly.pdbx_seq_one_letter_code
_entity_poly.pdbx_strand_id
1 'polypeptide(L)'
;MQNDSNVETTQAEIPAHLKCDPRIFNVLLKDDHEETCELEFKIIVKCTDEALHEHNKFWSNHQERLEDNNGDIVAVILKLIGPMVHTACHEGKDWIGVGCKYGINSIFNQEGWDPECFEITKLYFEDYINDDAFQVSPAVLEG
;
A
#
# COMPACT_ATOMS: atom_id res chain seq x y z
N MET A 1 -55.90 -6.88 0.96
CA MET A 1 -54.48 -6.54 1.17
C MET A 1 -53.76 -7.83 1.50
N GLN A 2 -52.79 -8.23 0.68
CA GLN A 2 -51.55 -8.92 1.08
C GLN A 2 -50.82 -9.34 -0.20
N ASN A 3 -49.84 -8.52 -0.60
CA ASN A 3 -48.76 -8.96 -1.47
C ASN A 3 -47.67 -9.46 -0.54
N ASP A 4 -47.52 -10.78 -0.40
CA ASP A 4 -46.33 -11.36 0.20
C ASP A 4 -45.22 -11.33 -0.85
N SER A 5 -44.56 -10.18 -0.98
CA SER A 5 -43.26 -10.10 -1.66
C SER A 5 -42.20 -10.64 -0.72
N ASN A 6 -41.93 -11.94 -0.85
CA ASN A 6 -40.74 -12.54 -0.30
C ASN A 6 -39.55 -12.03 -1.12
N VAL A 7 -39.04 -10.85 -0.76
CA VAL A 7 -37.78 -10.33 -1.31
C VAL A 7 -36.68 -11.17 -0.68
N GLU A 8 -36.27 -12.23 -1.37
CA GLU A 8 -35.04 -12.95 -1.06
C GLU A 8 -33.90 -11.93 -1.18
N THR A 9 -33.37 -11.50 -0.03
CA THR A 9 -32.11 -10.77 0.02
C THR A 9 -31.02 -11.76 -0.41
N THR A 10 -30.65 -11.73 -1.68
CA THR A 10 -29.45 -12.37 -2.19
C THR A 10 -28.27 -11.79 -1.42
N GLN A 11 -27.79 -12.52 -0.42
CA GLN A 11 -26.55 -12.19 0.26
C GLN A 11 -25.46 -12.23 -0.82
N ALA A 12 -24.86 -11.07 -1.08
CA ALA A 12 -23.81 -10.96 -2.09
C ALA A 12 -22.72 -11.98 -1.80
N GLU A 13 -22.42 -12.84 -2.77
CA GLU A 13 -21.40 -13.87 -2.61
C GLU A 13 -20.03 -13.17 -2.48
N ILE A 14 -19.23 -13.59 -1.49
CA ILE A 14 -17.88 -13.07 -1.31
C ILE A 14 -17.07 -13.36 -2.58
N PRO A 15 -16.41 -12.36 -3.20
CA PRO A 15 -15.57 -12.57 -4.38
C PRO A 15 -14.50 -13.64 -4.16
N ALA A 16 -14.23 -14.45 -5.19
CA ALA A 16 -13.29 -15.58 -5.08
C ALA A 16 -11.90 -15.19 -4.58
N HIS A 17 -11.40 -14.03 -5.03
CA HIS A 17 -10.09 -13.52 -4.63
C HIS A 17 -10.03 -13.10 -3.15
N LEU A 18 -11.16 -12.93 -2.44
CA LEU A 18 -11.22 -12.63 -1.00
C LEU A 18 -11.56 -13.87 -0.15
N LYS A 19 -11.70 -15.06 -0.75
CA LYS A 19 -11.99 -16.31 -0.04
C LYS A 19 -10.72 -16.90 0.59
N CYS A 20 -10.04 -16.13 1.42
CA CYS A 20 -8.89 -16.57 2.21
C CYS A 20 -8.83 -15.87 3.57
N ASP A 21 -8.06 -16.43 4.51
CA ASP A 21 -7.81 -15.77 5.79
C ASP A 21 -6.91 -14.54 5.60
N PRO A 22 -7.25 -13.38 6.21
CA PRO A 22 -6.38 -12.21 6.17
C PRO A 22 -5.02 -12.47 6.81
N ARG A 23 -3.97 -11.99 6.14
CA ARG A 23 -2.57 -12.13 6.57
C ARG A 23 -2.02 -10.79 6.97
N ILE A 24 -1.32 -10.72 8.10
CA ILE A 24 -0.88 -9.45 8.70
C ILE A 24 0.65 -9.40 8.70
N PHE A 25 1.21 -8.31 8.18
CA PHE A 25 2.65 -8.09 8.09
C PHE A 25 3.04 -6.74 8.68
N ASN A 26 4.20 -6.71 9.33
CA ASN A 26 4.91 -5.46 9.61
C ASN A 26 6.00 -5.33 8.54
N VAL A 27 6.07 -4.18 7.90
CA VAL A 27 7.04 -3.86 6.86
C VAL A 27 7.90 -2.71 7.34
N LEU A 28 9.21 -2.87 7.23
CA LEU A 28 10.22 -1.90 7.66
C LEU A 28 11.14 -1.59 6.47
N LEU A 29 11.34 -0.31 6.19
CA LEU A 29 12.41 0.15 5.32
C LEU A 29 13.73 0.06 6.09
N LYS A 30 14.67 -0.77 5.62
CA LYS A 30 15.90 -1.10 6.37
C LYS A 30 17.05 -0.13 6.16
N ASP A 31 17.03 0.67 5.10
CA ASP A 31 18.13 1.57 4.73
C ASP A 31 17.60 2.52 3.65
N ASP A 32 17.37 3.78 4.01
CA ASP A 32 17.53 4.90 3.08
C ASP A 32 18.86 5.54 3.42
N HIS A 33 19.66 5.86 2.41
CA HIS A 33 21.05 6.28 2.55
C HIS A 33 21.24 7.30 3.70
N GLU A 34 21.93 6.90 4.77
CA GLU A 34 22.43 7.77 5.87
C GLU A 34 21.43 8.24 6.94
N GLU A 35 20.67 7.33 7.57
CA GLU A 35 19.88 7.62 8.80
C GLU A 35 18.78 8.71 8.63
N THR A 36 18.47 9.12 7.40
CA THR A 36 17.59 10.28 7.16
C THR A 36 16.10 9.94 7.11
N CYS A 37 15.70 8.68 6.94
CA CYS A 37 14.29 8.32 6.80
C CYS A 37 13.98 7.00 7.52
N GLU A 38 12.92 7.00 8.32
CA GLU A 38 12.36 5.81 8.96
C GLU A 38 10.94 5.58 8.47
N LEU A 39 10.67 4.38 7.96
CA LEU A 39 9.34 3.94 7.53
C LEU A 39 9.02 2.56 8.09
N GLU A 40 8.01 2.49 8.95
CA GLU A 40 7.40 1.24 9.42
C GLU A 40 5.89 1.28 9.16
N PHE A 41 5.33 0.22 8.60
CA PHE A 41 3.88 0.11 8.47
C PHE A 41 3.36 -1.31 8.70
N LYS A 42 2.11 -1.38 9.15
CA LYS A 42 1.36 -2.63 9.28
C LYS A 42 0.33 -2.72 8.18
N ILE A 43 0.39 -3.80 7.41
CA ILE A 43 -0.53 -4.08 6.31
C ILE A 43 -1.25 -5.42 6.51
N ILE A 44 -2.52 -5.43 6.16
CA ILE A 44 -3.37 -6.63 6.06
C ILE A 44 -3.53 -6.95 4.58
N VAL A 45 -3.19 -8.19 4.21
CA VAL A 45 -3.44 -8.78 2.89
C VAL A 45 -4.65 -9.70 3.00
N LYS A 46 -5.72 -9.39 2.29
CA LYS A 46 -7.03 -10.05 2.40
C LYS A 46 -7.38 -10.92 1.19
N CYS A 47 -6.46 -11.05 0.23
CA CYS A 47 -6.69 -11.79 -0.99
C CYS A 47 -5.81 -13.02 -1.16
N THR A 48 -6.22 -13.92 -2.06
CA THR A 48 -5.58 -15.21 -2.30
C THR A 48 -4.25 -15.06 -3.04
N ASP A 49 -3.41 -16.10 -2.98
CA ASP A 49 -2.12 -16.10 -3.69
C ASP A 49 -2.29 -16.05 -5.20
N GLU A 50 -3.35 -16.66 -5.74
CA GLU A 50 -3.69 -16.56 -7.16
C GLU A 50 -3.93 -15.10 -7.56
N ALA A 51 -4.69 -14.35 -6.76
CA ALA A 51 -4.93 -12.92 -7.00
C ALA A 51 -3.63 -12.10 -6.87
N LEU A 52 -2.77 -12.42 -5.90
CA LEU A 52 -1.45 -11.78 -5.78
C LEU A 52 -0.55 -12.09 -6.98
N HIS A 53 -0.60 -13.31 -7.51
CA HIS A 53 0.11 -13.68 -8.74
C HIS A 53 -0.42 -12.93 -9.96
N GLU A 54 -1.73 -12.70 -10.05
CA GLU A 54 -2.32 -11.85 -11.08
C GLU A 54 -1.86 -10.40 -10.97
N HIS A 55 -1.88 -9.82 -9.75
CA HIS A 55 -1.32 -8.49 -9.50
C HIS A 55 0.16 -8.41 -9.90
N ASN A 56 0.99 -9.38 -9.51
CA ASN A 56 2.41 -9.39 -9.91
C ASN A 56 2.56 -9.37 -11.43
N LYS A 57 1.83 -10.22 -12.16
CA LYS A 57 1.84 -10.26 -13.64
C LYS A 57 1.41 -8.93 -14.27
N PHE A 58 0.41 -8.26 -13.70
CA PHE A 58 -0.09 -6.96 -14.18
C PHE A 58 0.99 -5.88 -14.11
N TRP A 59 1.65 -5.75 -12.95
CA TRP A 59 2.67 -4.73 -12.71
C TRP A 59 3.99 -5.03 -13.40
N SER A 60 4.30 -6.31 -13.61
CA SER A 60 5.46 -6.73 -14.37
C SER A 60 5.34 -8.23 -14.66
N ASN A 61 5.48 -8.67 -15.91
CA ASN A 61 5.43 -10.09 -16.26
C ASN A 61 6.68 -10.88 -15.78
N HIS A 62 7.29 -10.49 -14.66
CA HIS A 62 8.62 -10.89 -14.22
C HIS A 62 8.55 -12.04 -13.20
N GLN A 63 8.75 -13.25 -13.72
CA GLN A 63 9.05 -14.46 -12.94
C GLN A 63 10.29 -14.27 -12.04
N GLU A 64 11.27 -13.47 -12.49
CA GLU A 64 12.51 -13.17 -11.76
C GLU A 64 12.25 -12.62 -10.34
N ARG A 65 11.28 -11.72 -10.16
CA ARG A 65 10.94 -11.22 -8.81
C ARG A 65 10.47 -12.35 -7.90
N LEU A 66 9.68 -13.27 -8.43
CA LEU A 66 9.21 -14.42 -7.67
C LEU A 66 10.38 -15.35 -7.32
N GLU A 67 11.30 -15.56 -8.26
CA GLU A 67 12.52 -16.35 -8.05
C GLU A 67 13.44 -15.72 -6.99
N ASP A 68 13.70 -14.41 -7.07
CA ASP A 68 14.48 -13.63 -6.10
C ASP A 68 13.88 -13.65 -4.68
N ASN A 69 12.58 -13.96 -4.58
CA ASN A 69 11.85 -14.09 -3.32
C ASN A 69 11.52 -15.56 -2.97
N ASN A 70 12.24 -16.53 -3.56
CA ASN A 70 12.07 -17.97 -3.29
C ASN A 70 10.63 -18.49 -3.47
N GLY A 71 9.87 -17.90 -4.39
CA GLY A 71 8.47 -18.25 -4.61
C GLY A 71 7.47 -17.56 -3.67
N ASP A 72 7.91 -16.69 -2.75
CA ASP A 72 7.03 -15.97 -1.83
C ASP A 72 6.36 -14.78 -2.54
N ILE A 73 5.15 -15.00 -3.04
CA ILE A 73 4.38 -13.97 -3.74
C ILE A 73 3.98 -12.81 -2.81
N VAL A 74 3.77 -13.06 -1.52
CA VAL A 74 3.41 -12.01 -0.58
C VAL A 74 4.59 -11.08 -0.38
N ALA A 75 5.80 -11.63 -0.20
CA ALA A 75 7.02 -10.85 -0.11
C ALA A 75 7.25 -9.99 -1.36
N VAL A 76 6.98 -10.53 -2.56
CA VAL A 76 7.03 -9.77 -3.82
C VAL A 76 6.07 -8.57 -3.78
N ILE A 77 4.81 -8.80 -3.42
CA ILE A 77 3.79 -7.73 -3.40
C ILE A 77 4.11 -6.67 -2.35
N LEU A 78 4.56 -7.06 -1.15
CA LEU A 78 4.96 -6.12 -0.11
C LEU A 78 6.15 -5.26 -0.52
N LYS A 79 7.11 -5.82 -1.28
CA LYS A 79 8.23 -5.06 -1.87
C LYS A 79 7.79 -4.11 -2.99
N LEU A 80 6.65 -4.35 -3.63
CA LEU A 80 6.05 -3.41 -4.61
C LEU A 80 5.27 -2.29 -3.94
N ILE A 81 4.54 -2.60 -2.86
CA ILE A 81 3.77 -1.62 -2.08
C ILE A 81 4.69 -0.69 -1.29
N GLY A 82 5.81 -1.18 -0.75
CA GLY A 82 6.74 -0.41 0.08
C GLY A 82 7.16 0.94 -0.54
N PRO A 83 7.70 0.97 -1.77
CA PRO A 83 8.04 2.21 -2.46
C PRO A 83 6.85 3.16 -2.68
N MET A 84 5.65 2.61 -2.94
CA MET A 84 4.43 3.42 -3.08
C MET A 84 4.04 4.09 -1.76
N VAL A 85 4.14 3.36 -0.65
CA VAL A 85 3.91 3.89 0.71
C VAL A 85 4.93 4.99 1.01
N HIS A 86 6.21 4.75 0.73
CA HIS A 86 7.27 5.72 0.95
C HIS A 86 7.00 7.04 0.20
N THR A 87 6.77 6.97 -1.11
CA THR A 87 6.44 8.16 -1.92
C THR A 87 5.19 8.86 -1.41
N ALA A 88 4.14 8.12 -1.05
CA ALA A 88 2.91 8.70 -0.54
C ALA A 88 3.11 9.44 0.80
N CYS A 89 4.01 8.96 1.67
CA CYS A 89 4.34 9.66 2.91
C CYS A 89 5.01 11.02 2.63
N HIS A 90 5.97 11.06 1.70
CA HIS A 90 6.59 12.30 1.22
C HIS A 90 5.60 13.27 0.56
N GLU A 91 4.50 12.76 -0.02
CA GLU A 91 3.40 13.58 -0.55
C GLU A 91 2.41 14.07 0.52
N GLY A 92 2.65 13.80 1.81
CA GLY A 92 1.78 14.21 2.92
C GLY A 92 0.57 13.30 3.14
N LYS A 93 0.64 12.04 2.69
CA LYS A 93 -0.38 11.00 2.95
C LYS A 93 0.04 10.07 4.10
N ASP A 94 0.93 10.51 4.98
CA ASP A 94 1.54 9.83 6.12
C ASP A 94 0.60 9.53 7.30
N TRP A 95 -0.69 9.35 7.04
CA TRP A 95 -1.72 9.13 8.07
C TRP A 95 -2.75 8.08 7.62
N ILE A 96 -3.39 7.44 8.60
CA ILE A 96 -4.43 6.43 8.34
C ILE A 96 -5.76 7.11 7.97
N GLY A 97 -6.12 6.99 6.70
CA GLY A 97 -7.35 7.51 6.11
C GLY A 97 -8.65 6.92 6.66
N VAL A 98 -9.75 7.66 6.52
CA VAL A 98 -11.10 7.08 6.64
C VAL A 98 -11.40 6.32 5.35
N GLY A 99 -11.27 5.00 5.42
CA GLY A 99 -11.41 4.10 4.27
C GLY A 99 -10.29 4.26 3.25
N CYS A 100 -10.45 3.63 2.08
CA CYS A 100 -9.42 3.64 1.04
C CYS A 100 -9.30 4.97 0.28
N LYS A 101 -10.22 5.94 0.46
CA LYS A 101 -10.24 7.15 -0.38
C LYS A 101 -9.21 8.22 0.02
N TYR A 102 -8.78 8.22 1.28
CA TYR A 102 -7.92 9.27 1.85
C TYR A 102 -6.73 8.66 2.58
N GLY A 103 -5.76 9.51 2.95
CA GLY A 103 -4.55 9.10 3.65
C GLY A 103 -3.76 8.02 2.89
N ILE A 104 -3.00 7.22 3.63
CA ILE A 104 -2.07 6.25 3.02
C ILE A 104 -2.79 5.17 2.19
N ASN A 105 -4.00 4.74 2.59
CA ASN A 105 -4.75 3.71 1.85
C ASN A 105 -5.25 4.19 0.48
N SER A 106 -5.15 5.49 0.18
CA SER A 106 -5.46 6.03 -1.15
C SER A 106 -4.55 5.52 -2.25
N ILE A 107 -3.35 5.00 -1.91
CA ILE A 107 -2.45 4.38 -2.88
C ILE A 107 -3.07 3.17 -3.59
N PHE A 108 -3.96 2.43 -2.90
CA PHE A 108 -4.62 1.26 -3.48
C PHE A 108 -5.73 1.63 -4.46
N ASN A 109 -6.19 2.88 -4.45
CA ASN A 109 -7.16 3.39 -5.44
C ASN A 109 -6.49 4.08 -6.63
N GLN A 110 -5.22 4.46 -6.49
CA GLN A 110 -4.57 5.36 -7.43
C GLN A 110 -4.09 4.63 -8.69
N GLU A 111 -3.78 3.33 -8.62
CA GLU A 111 -3.41 2.53 -9.79
C GLU A 111 -3.61 1.03 -9.52
N GLY A 112 -4.32 0.27 -10.39
CA GLY A 112 -4.24 -1.20 -10.58
C GLY A 112 -4.41 -2.17 -9.39
N TRP A 113 -4.44 -1.68 -8.15
CA TRP A 113 -4.60 -2.42 -6.91
C TRP A 113 -6.08 -2.48 -6.55
N ASP A 114 -6.48 -3.59 -5.95
CA ASP A 114 -7.82 -3.70 -5.40
C ASP A 114 -7.79 -3.22 -3.93
N PRO A 115 -8.52 -2.15 -3.57
CA PRO A 115 -8.58 -1.65 -2.20
C PRO A 115 -9.25 -2.64 -1.22
N GLU A 116 -9.94 -3.67 -1.69
CA GLU A 116 -10.47 -4.74 -0.84
C GLU A 116 -9.39 -5.77 -0.49
N CYS A 117 -8.34 -5.89 -1.30
CA CYS A 117 -7.24 -6.82 -1.10
C CYS A 117 -6.23 -6.36 -0.03
N PHE A 118 -6.12 -5.06 0.21
CA PHE A 118 -5.05 -4.48 1.04
C PHE A 118 -5.55 -3.40 1.99
N GLU A 119 -5.00 -3.38 3.20
CA GLU A 119 -5.29 -2.31 4.17
C GLU A 119 -4.08 -2.04 5.07
N ILE A 120 -3.59 -0.80 5.05
CA ILE A 120 -2.61 -0.30 6.01
C ILE A 120 -3.34 0.19 7.24
N THR A 121 -2.97 -0.34 8.41
CA THR A 121 -3.65 -0.10 9.69
C THR A 121 -2.78 0.63 10.71
N LYS A 122 -1.46 0.67 10.49
CA LYS A 122 -0.51 1.47 11.25
C LYS A 122 0.58 1.98 10.32
N LEU A 123 1.06 3.18 10.59
CA LEU A 123 2.12 3.83 9.85
C LEU A 123 2.94 4.68 10.82
N TYR A 124 4.25 4.54 10.71
CA TYR A 124 5.25 5.43 11.28
C TYR A 124 6.11 5.89 10.12
N PHE A 125 6.23 7.20 9.97
CA PHE A 125 7.08 7.82 8.97
C PHE A 125 7.74 9.04 9.59
N GLU A 126 9.06 9.09 9.50
CA GLU A 126 9.84 10.23 9.94
C GLU A 126 10.94 10.51 8.92
N ASP A 127 11.05 11.78 8.52
CA ASP A 127 12.08 12.28 7.63
C ASP A 127 12.94 13.27 8.42
N TYR A 128 14.18 12.87 8.70
CA TYR A 128 15.14 13.58 9.53
C TYR A 128 15.92 14.62 8.71
N ILE A 129 15.21 15.61 8.17
CA ILE A 129 15.81 16.81 7.59
C ILE A 129 15.75 17.94 8.63
N ASN A 130 16.91 18.40 9.10
CA ASN A 130 17.00 19.50 10.05
C ASN A 130 17.22 20.86 9.38
N ASP A 131 16.90 21.94 10.10
CA ASP A 131 17.01 23.32 9.60
C ASP A 131 18.46 23.68 9.17
N ASP A 132 19.48 23.11 9.82
CA ASP A 132 20.89 23.34 9.49
C ASP A 132 21.30 22.73 8.13
N ALA A 133 20.51 21.78 7.59
CA ALA A 133 20.70 21.25 6.25
C ALA A 133 20.38 22.29 5.15
N PHE A 134 19.64 23.37 5.49
CA PHE A 134 19.27 24.41 4.55
C PHE A 134 20.29 25.56 4.54
N GLN A 135 20.96 25.75 3.40
CA GLN A 135 21.81 26.92 3.18
C GLN A 135 21.03 28.03 2.50
N VAL A 136 20.97 29.21 3.13
CA VAL A 136 20.30 30.41 2.58
C VAL A 136 21.32 31.42 2.11
N SER A 137 21.18 31.88 0.86
CA SER A 137 22.01 32.94 0.28
C SER A 137 21.13 34.04 -0.35
N PRO A 138 21.51 35.33 -0.29
CA PRO A 138 20.75 36.41 -0.94
C PRO A 138 20.74 36.28 -2.45
N ALA A 139 19.57 36.45 -3.08
CA ALA A 139 19.47 36.56 -4.53
C ALA A 139 19.89 37.97 -4.99
N VAL A 140 20.76 38.07 -6.00
CA VAL A 140 21.06 39.34 -6.68
C VAL A 140 19.99 39.56 -7.75
N LEU A 141 19.26 40.66 -7.67
CA LEU A 141 18.34 41.06 -8.74
C LEU A 141 19.18 41.41 -9.99
N GLU A 142 18.96 40.70 -11.10
CA GLU A 142 19.45 41.14 -12.40
C GLU A 142 18.72 42.42 -12.78
N GLY A 143 19.47 43.51 -12.91
CA GLY A 143 18.96 44.84 -13.29
C GLY A 143 18.81 45.04 -14.79
#